data_AF-A0A2V5T9G6-F1
#
_entry.id   AF-A0A2V5T9G6-F1
#
_cell.length_a   1.000
_cell.length_b   1.000
_cell.length_c   1.000
_cell.angle_alpha   90.00
_cell.angle_beta   90.00
_cell.angle_gamma   90.00
#
_symmetry.space_group_name_H-M   'P 1'
#
loop_
_entity.id
_entity.type
_entity.pdbx_description
1 polymer ?
#
loop_
_entity_poly.entity_id
_entity_poly.type
_entity_poly.pdbx_seq_one_letter_code
_entity_poly.pdbx_strand_id
1 'polypeptide(L)'
;AQLGDVDLIVNATPLGMNPRDPTPIPARLLAPHHMVFDAVYGPSKTSLLRAADEAGARGANGLPMLLHQGALSFSIWFGCEAPIDAMRRAL
;
A
#
# COMPACT_ATOMS: atom_id res chain seq x y z
N ALA A 1 23.37 -3.91 6.57
CA ALA A 1 22.70 -2.86 7.36
C ALA A 1 21.20 -3.04 7.20
N GLN A 2 20.44 -3.08 8.28
CA GLN A 2 18.97 -3.03 8.28
C GLN A 2 18.53 -1.59 8.60
N LEU A 3 17.28 -1.23 8.32
CA LEU A 3 16.70 0.08 8.69
C LEU A 3 16.30 0.09 10.18
N GLY A 4 17.28 -0.06 11.08
CA GLY A 4 17.03 -0.45 12.48
C GLY A 4 16.09 0.45 13.30
N ASP A 5 16.04 1.76 13.03
CA ASP A 5 15.19 2.72 13.74
C ASP A 5 13.95 3.13 12.93
N VAL A 6 13.54 2.33 11.93
CA VAL A 6 12.39 2.63 11.06
C VAL A 6 11.25 1.67 11.36
N ASP A 7 10.12 2.20 11.82
CA ASP A 7 8.93 1.37 12.06
C ASP A 7 8.04 1.23 10.81
N LEU A 8 7.96 2.28 9.98
CA LEU A 8 7.04 2.36 8.85
C LEU A 8 7.76 2.74 7.56
N ILE A 9 7.56 1.93 6.53
CA ILE A 9 8.05 2.14 5.17
C ILE A 9 6.84 2.35 4.25
N VAL A 10 6.82 3.47 3.53
CA VAL A 10 5.73 3.85 2.62
C VAL A 10 6.28 3.95 1.20
N ASN A 11 5.83 3.09 0.29
CA ASN A 11 6.03 3.32 -1.13
C ASN A 11 4.94 4.26 -1.66
N ALA A 12 5.34 5.49 -1.97
CA ALA A 12 4.52 6.49 -2.64
C ALA A 12 5.01 6.77 -4.08
N THR A 13 5.78 5.84 -4.66
CA THR A 13 6.28 5.94 -6.03
C THR A 13 5.45 5.07 -6.97
N PRO A 14 5.62 5.21 -8.30
CA PRO A 14 5.00 4.31 -9.26
C PRO A 14 5.58 2.89 -9.28
N LEU A 15 6.72 2.63 -8.62
CA LEU A 15 7.37 1.32 -8.66
C LEU A 15 6.47 0.25 -8.03
N GLY A 16 6.21 -0.81 -8.78
CA GLY A 16 5.31 -1.90 -8.38
C GLY A 16 4.00 -1.94 -9.16
N MET A 17 3.70 -0.88 -9.95
CA MET A 17 2.59 -0.89 -10.91
C MET A 17 2.82 -1.92 -12.02
N ASN A 18 4.08 -2.12 -12.45
CA ASN A 18 4.44 -3.22 -13.34
C ASN A 18 4.99 -4.41 -12.53
N PRO A 19 4.52 -5.65 -12.76
CA PRO A 19 5.06 -6.83 -12.08
C PRO A 19 6.57 -7.03 -12.20
N ARG A 20 7.21 -6.44 -13.22
CA ARG A 20 8.67 -6.50 -13.47
C ARG A 20 9.45 -5.36 -12.81
N ASP A 21 8.77 -4.42 -12.16
CA ASP A 21 9.45 -3.32 -11.49
C ASP A 21 10.32 -3.83 -10.35
N PRO A 22 11.50 -3.23 -10.14
CA PRO A 22 12.32 -3.51 -8.97
C PRO A 22 11.61 -3.04 -7.71
N THR A 23 12.02 -3.58 -6.56
CA THR A 23 11.61 -3.03 -5.28
C THR A 23 12.22 -1.64 -5.09
N PRO A 24 11.50 -0.67 -4.49
CA PRO A 24 12.03 0.69 -4.25
C PRO A 24 13.18 0.70 -3.24
N ILE A 25 13.28 -0.33 -2.39
CA ILE A 25 14.40 -0.55 -1.47
C ILE A 25 14.90 -2.00 -1.55
N PRO A 26 16.17 -2.29 -1.28
CA PRO A 26 16.66 -3.66 -1.22
C PRO A 26 15.97 -4.49 -0.14
N ALA A 27 15.48 -5.69 -0.49
CA ALA A 27 14.76 -6.58 0.43
C ALA A 27 15.54 -6.91 1.72
N ARG A 28 16.88 -7.01 1.65
CA ARG A 28 17.76 -7.25 2.82
C ARG A 28 17.69 -6.18 3.91
N LEU A 29 17.11 -5.02 3.62
CA LEU A 29 16.92 -3.94 4.59
C LEU A 29 15.67 -4.15 5.44
N LEU A 30 14.74 -4.99 4.98
CA LEU A 30 13.52 -5.33 5.68
C LEU A 30 13.81 -6.30 6.83
N ALA A 31 12.94 -6.25 7.83
CA ALA A 31 13.03 -6.99 9.08
C ALA A 31 11.64 -7.14 9.70
N PRO A 32 11.39 -8.12 10.56
CA PRO A 32 10.04 -8.45 11.05
C PRO A 32 9.29 -7.32 11.78
N HIS A 33 10.01 -6.35 12.37
CA HIS A 33 9.37 -5.23 13.09
C HIS A 33 8.74 -4.19 12.15
N HIS A 34 9.15 -4.15 10.88
CA HIS A 34 8.66 -3.15 9.95
C HIS A 34 7.17 -3.32 9.63
N MET A 35 6.53 -2.18 9.43
CA MET A 35 5.26 -2.04 8.74
C MET A 35 5.53 -1.49 7.35
N VAL A 36 4.96 -2.12 6.33
CA VAL A 36 5.13 -1.71 4.94
C VAL A 36 3.77 -1.36 4.36
N PHE A 37 3.65 -0.13 3.86
CA PHE A 37 2.50 0.32 3.10
C PHE A 37 2.92 0.61 1.67
N ASP A 38 2.18 0.08 0.70
CA ASP A 38 2.39 0.36 -0.71
C ASP A 38 1.18 1.09 -1.28
N ALA A 39 1.35 2.32 -1.77
CA ALA A 39 0.27 3.09 -2.38
C ALA A 39 -0.25 2.44 -3.67
N VAL A 40 0.52 1.53 -4.27
CA VAL A 40 0.07 0.71 -5.40
C VAL A 40 -0.99 -0.29 -4.91
N TYR A 41 -2.15 -0.28 -5.57
CA TYR A 41 -3.30 -1.14 -5.25
C TYR A 41 -3.49 -2.31 -6.23
N GLY A 42 -2.88 -2.27 -7.41
CA GLY A 42 -2.89 -3.34 -8.41
C GLY A 42 -1.52 -3.49 -9.05
N PRO A 43 -0.95 -4.72 -9.19
CA PRO A 43 -1.47 -6.04 -8.80
C PRO A 43 -1.62 -6.24 -7.27
N SER A 44 -2.34 -7.30 -6.85
CA SER A 44 -2.69 -7.56 -5.44
C SER A 44 -1.49 -7.59 -4.48
N LYS A 45 -0.31 -7.98 -4.97
CA LYS A 45 0.96 -7.94 -4.23
C LYS A 45 2.10 -7.45 -5.12
N THR A 46 2.68 -6.31 -4.77
CA THR A 46 3.87 -5.77 -5.44
C THR A 46 5.13 -6.54 -5.01
N SER A 47 6.25 -6.30 -5.71
CA SER A 47 7.55 -6.87 -5.31
C SER A 47 7.97 -6.42 -3.90
N LEU A 48 7.61 -5.20 -3.48
CA LEU A 48 7.87 -4.69 -2.14
C LEU A 48 7.09 -5.47 -1.08
N LEU A 49 5.78 -5.66 -1.31
CA LEU A 49 4.93 -6.39 -0.37
C LEU A 49 5.33 -7.87 -0.27
N ARG A 50 5.74 -8.50 -1.38
CA ARG A 50 6.32 -9.85 -1.35
C ARG A 50 7.59 -9.93 -0.49
N ALA A 51 8.52 -9.00 -0.71
CA ALA A 51 9.75 -8.92 0.07
C ALA A 51 9.48 -8.66 1.56
N ALA A 52 8.41 -7.90 1.87
CA ALA A 52 7.98 -7.67 3.24
C ALA A 52 7.51 -8.97 3.91
N ASP A 53 6.68 -9.78 3.24
CA ASP A 53 6.25 -11.07 3.83
C ASP A 53 7.44 -12.02 4.02
N GLU A 54 8.34 -12.09 3.04
CA GLU A 54 9.55 -12.93 3.10
C GLU A 54 10.45 -12.53 4.27
N ALA A 55 10.47 -11.24 4.63
CA ALA A 55 11.20 -10.71 5.78
C ALA A 55 10.43 -10.83 7.11
N GLY A 56 9.21 -11.40 7.11
CA GLY A 56 8.34 -11.51 8.29
C GLY A 56 7.70 -10.19 8.73
N ALA A 57 7.75 -9.16 7.89
CA ALA A 57 7.13 -7.86 8.14
C ALA A 57 5.63 -7.87 7.80
N ARG A 58 4.90 -6.88 8.29
CA ARG A 58 3.47 -6.69 7.97
C ARG A 58 3.32 -5.75 6.78
N GLY A 59 2.51 -6.13 5.80
CA GLY A 59 2.27 -5.38 4.57
C GLY A 59 0.81 -5.02 4.33
N ALA A 60 0.54 -3.81 3.82
CA ALA A 60 -0.77 -3.40 3.30
C ALA A 60 -0.61 -2.69 1.94
N ASN A 61 -1.54 -2.93 1.02
CA ASN A 61 -1.56 -2.30 -0.30
C ASN A 61 -2.43 -1.03 -0.32
N GLY A 62 -2.51 -0.39 -1.49
CA GLY A 62 -3.18 0.89 -1.65
C GLY A 62 -4.70 0.83 -1.73
N LEU A 63 -5.34 -0.35 -1.71
CA LEU A 63 -6.80 -0.45 -1.91
C LEU A 63 -7.61 0.31 -0.85
N PRO A 64 -7.31 0.23 0.45
CA PRO A 64 -8.01 1.05 1.45
C PRO A 64 -7.82 2.54 1.19
N MET A 65 -6.62 2.97 0.80
CA MET A 65 -6.35 4.37 0.44
C MET A 65 -7.21 4.80 -0.75
N LEU A 66 -7.27 3.99 -1.82
CA LEU A 66 -8.10 4.22 -3.00
C LEU A 66 -9.60 4.35 -2.64
N LEU A 67 -10.10 3.48 -1.76
CA LEU A 67 -11.48 3.54 -1.28
C LEU A 67 -11.75 4.85 -0.52
N HIS A 68 -10.93 5.17 0.49
CA HIS A 68 -11.19 6.29 1.39
C HIS A 68 -10.99 7.64 0.71
N GLN A 69 -10.01 7.79 -0.17
CA GLN A 69 -9.86 9.02 -0.97
C GLN A 69 -11.05 9.23 -1.91
N GLY A 70 -11.59 8.14 -2.47
CA GLY A 70 -12.78 8.19 -3.32
C GLY A 70 -14.02 8.59 -2.53
N ALA A 71 -14.20 8.02 -1.33
CA ALA A 71 -15.30 8.36 -0.44
C ALA A 71 -15.26 9.84 -0.01
N LEU A 72 -14.07 10.37 0.28
CA LEU A 72 -13.91 11.80 0.59
C LEU A 72 -14.29 12.66 -0.63
N SER A 73 -13.79 12.31 -1.81
CA SER A 73 -14.10 13.04 -3.06
C SER A 73 -15.60 13.02 -3.37
N PHE A 74 -16.25 11.86 -3.25
CA PHE A 74 -17.70 11.74 -3.39
C PHE A 74 -18.44 12.68 -2.45
N SER A 75 -18.06 12.71 -1.17
CA SER A 75 -18.73 13.54 -0.18
C SER A 75 -18.58 15.04 -0.49
N ILE A 76 -17.41 15.45 -0.99
CA ILE A 76 -17.16 16.83 -1.44
C ILE A 76 -18.02 17.19 -2.65
N TRP A 77 -18.13 16.30 -3.64
CA TRP A 77 -18.83 16.60 -4.89
C TRP A 77 -20.35 16.61 -4.75
N PHE A 78 -20.90 15.71 -3.92
CA PHE A 78 -22.35 15.52 -3.80
C PHE A 78 -22.95 16.14 -2.54
N GLY A 79 -22.12 16.63 -1.62
CA GLY A 79 -22.58 17.28 -0.38
C GLY A 79 -23.32 16.33 0.57
N CYS A 80 -23.10 15.02 0.45
CA CYS A 80 -23.70 14.00 1.30
C CYS A 80 -22.65 12.94 1.69
N GLU A 81 -22.96 12.14 2.71
CA GLU A 81 -22.06 11.07 3.12
C GLU A 81 -21.88 10.02 2.01
N ALA A 82 -20.62 9.65 1.74
CA ALA A 82 -20.33 8.64 0.74
C ALA A 82 -20.84 7.25 1.16
N PRO A 83 -21.47 6.49 0.24
CA PRO A 83 -21.94 5.14 0.53
C PRO A 83 -20.77 4.15 0.54
N ILE A 84 -19.93 4.21 1.58
CA ILE A 84 -18.60 3.56 1.61
C ILE A 84 -18.67 2.04 1.45
N ASP A 85 -19.73 1.39 1.94
CA ASP A 85 -19.91 -0.05 1.78
C ASP A 85 -20.24 -0.44 0.34
N ALA A 86 -20.99 0.41 -0.38
CA ALA A 86 -21.25 0.19 -1.81
C ALA A 86 -19.97 0.42 -2.62
N MET A 87 -19.20 1.46 -2.29
CA MET A 87 -17.91 1.73 -2.93
C MET A 87 -16.91 0.58 -2.69
N ARG A 88 -16.86 0.04 -1.47
CA ARG A 88 -15.99 -1.11 -1.14
C ARG A 88 -16.34 -2.35 -1.95
N ARG A 89 -17.63 -2.63 -2.18
CA ARG A 89 -18.08 -3.78 -2.99
C ARG A 89 -17.80 -3.63 -4.48
N ALA A 90 -17.57 -2.40 -4.96
CA ALA A 90 -17.33 -2.10 -6.36
C ALA A 90 -15.84 -2.12 -6.76
N LEU A 91 -14.93 -2.17 -5.78
CA LEU A 91 -13.49 -2.33 -5.96
C LEU A 91 -13.10 -3.81 -5.98
#